data_AF-A0A2J0KU56-F1
#
_entry.id   AF-A0A2J0KU56-F1
#
_cell.length_a   1.000
_cell.length_b   1.000
_cell.length_c   1.000
_cell.angle_alpha   90.00
_cell.angle_beta   90.00
_cell.angle_gamma   90.00
#
_symmetry.space_group_name_H-M   'P 1'
#
loop_
_entity.id
_entity.type
_entity.pdbx_description
1 polymer ?
#
loop_
_entity_poly.entity_id
_entity_poly.type
_entity_poly.pdbx_seq_one_letter_code
_entity_poly.pdbx_strand_id
1 'polypeptide(L)'
;MEKGVALILMIFLVLACSLVALVAFSLLTQGTESSLGFSGGVEAFAAVEGGRDWYLEKLASDSDWTDETDQTGIELGSGTFDITINSASANNVSFTVTGKVSGYSGQIIQRQISSTAKKTPKACLFAVFWQLDGPSARLDFSTTGSGTQIVGDYWSVGSSRINTPCSVTGGKVYYGSGETIDGTGTYSTEAIQPSFPDMPSLDTAYYDNLMSGWNTRINDANINTSPGAGDLTLTGNVNWTNQNISRRDINTNGFSITGTNFTVNCRAFNLQNGSSIDSNASNFTINTSTDFNMTGNAQITARDYRINCSRTFNLEGTAAINSNNFEIYIHTDFDTNGTVNVGGYGYIVTSVKGKILIHNANADAGTFTAAPSGGNIYFLSGGDMNLNSSQADTSVTLNRNCYLYSRSPSGTGDALTIRNSTTNINGAVIIAQRCLIVQDGAYVTSSTLYVDYASSASNNLLQIKDSGTTVSGAVISRGRNNQSLQINSGASVSGIVYQYGNSTEGLAQVNGNSSVTGSLLVRQFFSDSLGPATITYDASAVDSSIPQGLNGVSVEENSWNDN
;
A
#
# COMPACT_ATOMS: atom_id res chain seq x y z
N MET A 1 -16.12 66.54 -41.48
CA MET A 1 -16.29 66.16 -40.06
C MET A 1 -16.12 67.40 -39.22
N GLU A 2 -17.17 67.82 -38.51
CA GLU A 2 -17.09 68.93 -37.58
C GLU A 2 -16.12 68.58 -36.45
N LYS A 3 -15.28 69.55 -36.05
CA LYS A 3 -14.20 69.36 -35.06
C LYS A 3 -14.70 68.74 -33.73
N GLY A 4 -15.99 68.89 -33.41
CA GLY A 4 -16.63 68.26 -32.25
C GLY A 4 -16.75 66.72 -32.32
N VAL A 5 -17.01 66.16 -33.51
CA VAL A 5 -17.14 64.70 -33.69
C VAL A 5 -15.79 64.01 -33.50
N ALA A 6 -14.71 64.62 -33.99
CA ALA A 6 -13.35 64.10 -33.83
C ALA A 6 -12.93 64.10 -32.34
N LEU A 7 -13.29 65.13 -31.57
CA LEU A 7 -12.98 65.21 -30.14
C LEU A 7 -13.72 64.13 -29.33
N ILE A 8 -15.02 63.94 -29.60
CA ILE A 8 -15.83 62.91 -28.93
C ILE A 8 -15.29 61.52 -29.23
N LEU A 9 -14.91 61.25 -30.48
CA LEU A 9 -14.34 59.97 -30.90
C LEU A 9 -12.99 59.70 -30.21
N MET A 10 -12.15 60.73 -30.04
CA MET A 10 -10.87 60.61 -29.36
C MET A 10 -11.05 60.32 -27.86
N ILE A 11 -12.00 60.97 -27.19
CA ILE A 11 -12.34 60.71 -25.78
C ILE A 11 -12.85 59.28 -25.60
N PHE A 12 -13.72 58.81 -26.49
CA PHE A 12 -14.20 57.42 -26.47
C PHE A 12 -13.07 56.41 -26.70
N LEU A 13 -12.15 56.71 -27.61
CA LEU A 13 -11.01 55.84 -27.88
C LEU A 13 -10.08 55.75 -26.67
N VAL A 14 -9.78 56.87 -26.01
CA VAL A 14 -8.96 56.89 -24.79
C VAL A 14 -9.65 56.12 -23.66
N LEU A 15 -10.96 56.30 -23.45
CA LEU A 15 -11.72 55.55 -22.45
C LEU A 15 -11.73 54.04 -22.74
N ALA A 16 -11.94 53.65 -23.99
CA ALA A 16 -11.93 52.25 -24.40
C ALA A 16 -10.54 51.62 -24.20
N CYS A 17 -9.46 52.31 -24.61
CA CYS A 17 -8.09 51.85 -24.36
C CYS A 17 -7.77 51.75 -22.87
N SER A 18 -8.27 52.69 -22.05
CA SER A 18 -8.09 52.66 -20.59
C SER A 18 -8.77 51.44 -19.96
N LEU A 19 -9.99 51.14 -20.39
CA LEU A 19 -10.76 50.00 -19.91
C LEU A 19 -10.11 48.68 -20.30
N VAL A 20 -9.67 48.55 -21.55
CA VAL A 20 -8.97 47.36 -22.03
C VAL A 20 -7.65 47.15 -21.28
N ALA A 21 -6.89 48.21 -21.03
CA ALA A 21 -5.67 48.14 -20.23
C ALA A 21 -5.94 47.71 -18.79
N LEU A 22 -7.00 48.24 -18.16
CA LEU A 22 -7.39 47.88 -16.79
C LEU A 22 -7.78 46.39 -16.69
N VAL A 23 -8.58 45.91 -17.65
CA VAL A 23 -9.00 44.50 -17.71
C VAL A 23 -7.81 43.58 -17.98
N ALA A 24 -6.94 43.93 -18.92
CA ALA A 24 -5.72 43.17 -19.20
C ALA A 24 -4.79 43.11 -17.97
N PHE A 25 -4.62 44.23 -17.24
CA PHE A 25 -3.83 44.27 -16.02
C PHE A 25 -4.44 43.38 -14.92
N SER A 26 -5.76 43.41 -14.75
CA SER A 26 -6.46 42.57 -13.77
C SER A 26 -6.33 41.07 -14.04
N LEU A 27 -6.35 40.67 -15.32
CA LEU A 27 -6.16 39.28 -15.75
C LEU A 27 -4.71 38.81 -15.55
N LEU A 28 -3.73 39.68 -15.82
CA LEU A 28 -2.32 39.40 -15.57
C LEU A 28 -2.02 39.27 -14.06
N THR A 29 -2.61 40.11 -13.22
CA THR A 29 -2.45 40.01 -11.75
C THR A 29 -3.09 38.73 -11.19
N GLN A 30 -4.27 38.30 -11.66
CA GLN A 30 -4.88 37.03 -11.22
C GLN A 30 -4.07 35.78 -11.61
N GLY A 31 -3.46 35.77 -12.80
CA GLY A 31 -2.54 34.69 -13.21
C GLY A 31 -1.25 34.65 -12.37
N THR A 32 -0.82 35.80 -11.86
CA THR A 32 0.38 35.90 -11.01
C THR A 32 0.07 35.49 -9.58
N GLU A 33 -1.09 35.87 -9.03
CA GLU A 33 -1.52 35.46 -7.68
C GLU A 33 -1.74 33.95 -7.56
N SER A 34 -2.33 33.32 -8.59
CA SER A 34 -2.55 31.86 -8.60
C SER A 34 -1.25 31.05 -8.70
N SER A 35 -0.29 31.50 -9.51
CA SER A 35 1.02 30.84 -9.63
C SER A 35 1.90 31.03 -8.38
N LEU A 36 1.87 32.23 -7.77
CA LEU A 36 2.56 32.50 -6.50
C LEU A 36 1.93 31.74 -5.32
N GLY A 37 0.61 31.61 -5.28
CA GLY A 37 -0.09 30.80 -4.28
C GLY A 37 0.25 29.31 -4.39
N PHE A 38 0.46 28.81 -5.61
CA PHE A 38 0.94 27.44 -5.83
C PHE A 38 2.38 27.27 -5.35
N SER A 39 3.30 28.17 -5.73
CA SER A 39 4.71 28.13 -5.29
C SER A 39 4.82 28.19 -3.76
N GLY A 40 4.14 29.15 -3.13
CA GLY A 40 4.11 29.26 -1.67
C GLY A 40 3.43 28.07 -1.00
N GLY A 41 2.46 27.42 -1.66
CA GLY A 41 1.86 26.18 -1.19
C GLY A 41 2.84 24.99 -1.18
N VAL A 42 3.72 24.90 -2.18
CA VAL A 42 4.79 23.88 -2.26
C VAL A 42 5.87 24.16 -1.21
N GLU A 43 6.28 25.41 -1.04
CA GLU A 43 7.25 25.79 -0.01
C GLU A 43 6.72 25.55 1.40
N ALA A 44 5.44 25.90 1.67
CA ALA A 44 4.79 25.57 2.94
C ALA A 44 4.74 24.07 3.19
N PHE A 45 4.51 23.26 2.16
CA PHE A 45 4.52 21.80 2.26
C PHE A 45 5.93 21.26 2.55
N ALA A 46 6.96 21.79 1.89
CA ALA A 46 8.35 21.44 2.18
C ALA A 46 8.74 21.79 3.63
N ALA A 47 8.29 22.94 4.14
CA ALA A 47 8.49 23.33 5.53
C ALA A 47 7.78 22.38 6.52
N VAL A 48 6.57 21.92 6.19
CA VAL A 48 5.86 20.91 7.00
C VAL A 48 6.60 19.57 7.01
N GLU A 49 6.97 19.04 5.84
CA GLU A 49 7.64 17.74 5.73
C GLU A 49 9.00 17.76 6.44
N GLY A 50 9.81 18.79 6.20
CA GLY A 50 11.09 18.93 6.89
C GLY A 50 10.95 19.20 8.40
N GLY A 51 9.90 19.90 8.82
CA GLY A 51 9.58 20.05 10.24
C GLY A 51 9.16 18.74 10.91
N ARG A 52 8.44 17.88 10.21
CA ARG A 52 8.12 16.51 10.67
C ARG A 52 9.40 15.70 10.84
N ASP A 53 10.25 15.67 9.82
CA ASP A 53 11.46 14.84 9.84
C ASP A 53 12.46 15.35 10.90
N TRP A 54 12.61 16.67 11.05
CA TRP A 54 13.39 17.27 12.13
C TRP A 54 12.88 16.88 13.52
N TYR A 55 11.55 16.92 13.71
CA TYR A 55 10.97 16.57 15.01
C TYR A 55 11.10 15.08 15.31
N LEU A 56 10.96 14.22 14.29
CA LEU A 56 11.26 12.80 14.43
C LEU A 56 12.72 12.60 14.84
N GLU A 57 13.69 13.24 14.17
CA GLU A 57 15.11 13.16 14.56
C GLU A 57 15.36 13.62 16.00
N LYS A 58 14.70 14.70 16.45
CA LYS A 58 14.76 15.14 17.86
C LYS A 58 14.29 14.04 18.81
N LEU A 59 13.13 13.44 18.53
CA LEU A 59 12.58 12.35 19.34
C LEU A 59 13.52 11.13 19.41
N ALA A 60 14.39 10.93 18.42
CA ALA A 60 15.37 9.83 18.43
C ALA A 60 16.32 9.88 19.60
N SER A 61 16.75 11.10 19.91
CA SER A 61 17.74 11.33 20.94
C SER A 61 17.17 11.15 22.35
N ASP A 62 15.85 10.99 22.49
CA ASP A 62 15.18 10.96 23.78
C ASP A 62 14.64 9.58 24.16
N SER A 63 15.06 9.12 25.34
CA SER A 63 14.66 7.87 25.97
C SER A 63 13.26 7.90 26.60
N ASP A 64 12.65 9.07 26.80
CA ASP A 64 11.29 9.24 27.33
C ASP A 64 10.61 10.46 26.70
N TRP A 65 9.50 10.26 25.97
CA TRP A 65 8.82 11.38 25.31
C TRP A 65 7.67 11.99 26.12
N THR A 66 7.56 11.72 27.43
CA THR A 66 6.44 12.23 28.27
C THR A 66 6.45 13.75 28.47
N ASP A 67 7.62 14.39 28.36
CA ASP A 67 7.82 15.82 28.59
C ASP A 67 7.95 16.64 27.30
N GLU A 68 7.62 16.04 26.15
CA GLU A 68 7.61 16.74 24.87
C GLU A 68 6.61 17.90 24.85
N THR A 69 7.07 19.03 24.33
CA THR A 69 6.35 20.31 24.34
C THR A 69 6.27 20.92 22.95
N ASP A 70 5.25 21.76 22.75
CA ASP A 70 5.07 22.52 21.51
C ASP A 70 6.35 23.27 21.12
N GLN A 71 6.69 23.23 19.84
CA GLN A 71 7.78 23.97 19.25
C GLN A 71 7.19 25.03 18.31
N THR A 72 7.68 26.25 18.33
CA THR A 72 7.11 27.33 17.50
C THR A 72 8.20 28.13 16.81
N GLY A 73 7.94 28.53 15.57
CA GLY A 73 8.79 29.43 14.80
C GLY A 73 10.16 28.87 14.44
N ILE A 74 10.31 27.54 14.30
CA ILE A 74 11.58 26.96 13.89
C ILE A 74 11.80 27.27 12.40
N GLU A 75 12.94 27.88 12.08
CA GLU A 75 13.29 28.25 10.71
C GLU A 75 13.75 27.03 9.89
N LEU A 76 13.22 26.90 8.66
CA LEU A 76 13.66 25.90 7.70
C LEU A 76 13.61 26.48 6.28
N GLY A 77 14.78 26.80 5.72
CA GLY A 77 14.87 27.42 4.39
C GLY A 77 14.25 28.83 4.37
N SER A 78 13.29 29.06 3.45
CA SER A 78 12.55 30.33 3.34
C SER A 78 11.31 30.42 4.23
N GLY A 79 10.99 29.35 4.97
CA GLY A 79 9.80 29.26 5.81
C GLY A 79 10.11 28.99 7.27
N THR A 80 9.05 28.86 8.06
CA THR A 80 9.09 28.41 9.44
C THR A 80 8.12 27.26 9.64
N PHE A 81 8.31 26.44 10.66
CA PHE A 81 7.31 25.46 11.08
C PHE A 81 7.08 25.51 12.60
N ASP A 82 5.88 25.10 12.99
CA ASP A 82 5.49 24.85 14.37
C ASP A 82 5.19 23.35 14.55
N ILE A 83 5.50 22.80 15.71
CA ILE A 83 5.08 21.49 16.17
C ILE A 83 4.10 21.69 17.33
N THR A 84 2.88 21.20 17.20
CA THR A 84 1.89 21.17 18.27
C THR A 84 1.72 19.74 18.77
N ILE A 85 1.98 19.50 20.04
CA ILE A 85 1.86 18.19 20.68
C ILE A 85 0.40 17.95 21.05
N ASN A 86 -0.20 16.97 20.37
CA ASN A 86 -1.58 16.57 20.60
C ASN A 86 -1.69 15.60 21.79
N SER A 87 -0.70 14.73 21.94
CA SER A 87 -0.55 13.82 23.07
C SER A 87 0.88 13.30 23.17
N ALA A 88 1.34 13.01 24.38
CA ALA A 88 2.68 12.53 24.66
C ALA A 88 2.67 11.47 25.77
N SER A 89 3.53 10.48 25.62
CA SER A 89 3.81 9.39 26.55
C SER A 89 5.22 8.88 26.29
N ALA A 90 5.77 8.05 27.17
CA ALA A 90 7.19 7.66 27.10
C ALA A 90 7.64 7.06 25.75
N ASN A 91 6.72 6.40 25.04
CA ASN A 91 6.99 5.68 23.80
C ASN A 91 6.10 6.12 22.63
N ASN A 92 5.33 7.20 22.77
CA ASN A 92 4.39 7.65 21.74
C ASN A 92 4.11 9.15 21.88
N VAL A 93 4.28 9.89 20.78
CA VAL A 93 3.92 11.31 20.66
C VAL A 93 3.08 11.50 19.41
N SER A 94 1.87 12.02 19.57
CA SER A 94 1.08 12.53 18.44
C SER A 94 1.24 14.03 18.36
N PHE A 95 1.53 14.55 17.17
CA PHE A 95 1.83 15.95 16.95
C PHE A 95 1.29 16.44 15.60
N THR A 96 1.14 17.75 15.45
CA THR A 96 0.75 18.41 14.22
C THR A 96 1.84 19.40 13.83
N VAL A 97 2.37 19.24 12.63
CA VAL A 97 3.34 20.16 12.04
C VAL A 97 2.61 21.19 11.20
N THR A 98 2.82 22.47 11.48
CA THR A 98 2.28 23.60 10.69
C THR A 98 3.42 24.37 10.06
N GLY A 99 3.62 24.21 8.74
CA GLY A 99 4.61 24.94 7.97
C GLY A 99 4.00 26.22 7.41
N LYS A 100 4.75 27.31 7.51
CA LYS A 100 4.36 28.67 7.16
C LYS A 100 5.42 29.30 6.27
N VAL A 101 4.99 29.96 5.22
CA VAL A 101 5.85 30.81 4.39
C VAL A 101 5.16 32.14 4.15
N SER A 102 5.98 33.19 4.05
CA SER A 102 5.50 34.51 3.66
C SER A 102 5.09 34.49 2.20
N GLY A 103 3.79 34.56 1.96
CA GLY A 103 3.21 34.72 0.63
C GLY A 103 3.26 36.16 0.15
N TYR A 104 2.74 36.37 -1.07
CA TYR A 104 2.66 37.68 -1.68
C TYR A 104 1.79 38.65 -0.84
N SER A 105 2.19 39.92 -0.77
CA SER A 105 1.49 40.97 -0.02
C SER A 105 1.37 40.73 1.50
N GLY A 106 2.28 39.97 2.10
CA GLY A 106 2.31 39.74 3.55
C GLY A 106 1.27 38.75 4.07
N GLN A 107 0.60 38.02 3.18
CA GLN A 107 -0.23 36.88 3.58
C GLN A 107 0.65 35.71 4.01
N ILE A 108 0.22 34.94 5.01
CA ILE A 108 0.91 33.72 5.42
C ILE A 108 0.22 32.55 4.73
N ILE A 109 0.97 31.81 3.92
CA ILE A 109 0.50 30.53 3.36
C ILE A 109 0.91 29.44 4.34
N GLN A 110 -0.05 28.60 4.75
CA GLN A 110 0.18 27.54 5.72
C GLN A 110 -0.30 26.18 5.22
N ARG A 111 0.42 25.13 5.62
CA ARG A 111 0.04 23.72 5.45
C ARG A 111 0.18 23.01 6.79
N GLN A 112 -0.60 21.96 6.99
CA GLN A 112 -0.60 21.17 8.22
C GLN A 112 -0.55 19.69 7.91
N ILE A 113 0.23 18.94 8.67
CA ILE A 113 0.23 17.47 8.70
C ILE A 113 0.19 17.03 10.16
N SER A 114 -0.72 16.12 10.47
CA SER A 114 -0.74 15.42 11.76
C SER A 114 0.00 14.10 11.63
N SER A 115 0.80 13.75 12.63
CA SER A 115 1.63 12.55 12.66
C SER A 115 1.69 11.98 14.08
N THR A 116 2.03 10.71 14.18
CA THR A 116 2.23 10.03 15.46
C THR A 116 3.55 9.28 15.40
N ALA A 117 4.52 9.71 16.20
CA ALA A 117 5.74 8.96 16.46
C ALA A 117 5.48 7.94 17.56
N LYS A 118 6.01 6.73 17.42
CA LYS A 118 6.06 5.71 18.48
C LYS A 118 7.49 5.20 18.58
N LYS A 119 7.96 4.57 19.66
CA LYS A 119 9.28 3.93 19.71
C LYS A 119 9.25 2.51 19.19
N THR A 120 10.26 2.09 18.42
CA THR A 120 10.44 0.68 18.04
C THR A 120 10.34 -0.21 19.28
N PRO A 121 9.49 -1.27 19.28
CA PRO A 121 9.45 -2.19 20.38
C PRO A 121 10.84 -2.79 20.61
N LYS A 122 11.27 -2.87 21.87
CA LYS A 122 12.50 -3.58 22.23
C LYS A 122 12.55 -5.01 21.69
N ALA A 123 11.40 -5.67 21.54
CA ALA A 123 11.29 -6.99 20.91
C ALA A 123 11.81 -7.02 19.46
N CYS A 124 11.72 -5.91 18.72
CA CYS A 124 12.22 -5.80 17.35
C CYS A 124 13.75 -5.65 17.26
N LEU A 125 14.46 -5.53 18.39
CA LEU A 125 15.93 -5.48 18.44
C LEU A 125 16.57 -6.88 18.47
N PHE A 126 15.75 -7.92 18.53
CA PHE A 126 16.21 -9.31 18.52
C PHE A 126 16.09 -9.89 17.10
N ALA A 127 17.02 -10.77 16.73
CA ALA A 127 16.89 -11.62 15.54
C ALA A 127 15.63 -12.47 15.64
N VAL A 128 15.42 -13.06 16.82
CA VAL A 128 14.21 -13.82 17.16
C VAL A 128 13.72 -13.37 18.53
N PHE A 129 12.45 -12.98 18.59
CA PHE A 129 11.73 -12.76 19.84
C PHE A 129 10.59 -13.78 19.92
N TRP A 130 10.76 -14.78 20.78
CA TRP A 130 9.77 -15.83 20.99
C TRP A 130 9.08 -15.70 22.35
N GLN A 131 7.75 -15.76 22.37
CA GLN A 131 6.98 -15.73 23.61
C GLN A 131 5.77 -16.65 23.59
N LEU A 132 5.81 -17.77 24.33
CA LEU A 132 4.63 -18.61 24.54
C LEU A 132 4.07 -18.39 25.96
N ASP A 133 2.74 -18.41 26.09
CA ASP A 133 2.11 -18.26 27.40
C ASP A 133 2.29 -19.55 28.24
N GLY A 134 3.18 -19.50 29.24
CA GLY A 134 3.21 -20.48 30.33
C GLY A 134 4.61 -20.93 30.76
N PRO A 135 4.83 -21.22 32.07
CA PRO A 135 6.14 -21.54 32.67
C PRO A 135 6.70 -22.94 32.33
N SER A 136 6.22 -23.55 31.25
CA SER A 136 6.69 -24.86 30.76
C SER A 136 6.81 -24.90 29.23
N ALA A 137 6.67 -23.75 28.58
CA ALA A 137 6.89 -23.61 27.15
C ALA A 137 8.33 -24.01 26.82
N ARG A 138 8.51 -24.81 25.77
CA ARG A 138 9.83 -25.20 25.27
C ARG A 138 9.88 -25.02 23.76
N LEU A 139 10.84 -24.25 23.26
CA LEU A 139 11.15 -24.18 21.83
C LEU A 139 12.33 -25.09 21.51
N ASP A 140 12.12 -26.07 20.63
CA ASP A 140 13.17 -26.99 20.19
C ASP A 140 13.68 -26.61 18.79
N PHE A 141 14.98 -26.34 18.65
CA PHE A 141 15.59 -26.07 17.35
C PHE A 141 15.82 -27.40 16.62
N SER A 142 15.27 -27.53 15.40
CA SER A 142 15.26 -28.78 14.64
C SER A 142 16.67 -29.25 14.27
N THR A 143 16.96 -30.51 14.56
CA THR A 143 18.27 -31.15 14.29
C THR A 143 18.39 -31.76 12.90
N THR A 144 17.34 -31.69 12.08
CA THR A 144 17.35 -32.32 10.75
C THR A 144 17.95 -31.38 9.70
N GLY A 145 18.91 -31.87 8.90
CA GLY A 145 19.52 -31.10 7.81
C GLY A 145 20.61 -30.13 8.28
N SER A 146 20.60 -28.91 7.75
CA SER A 146 21.57 -27.83 8.01
C SER A 146 21.45 -27.19 9.40
N GLY A 147 20.38 -27.49 10.14
CA GLY A 147 20.05 -26.86 11.42
C GLY A 147 19.57 -25.41 11.28
N THR A 148 19.11 -24.85 12.38
CA THR A 148 18.73 -23.44 12.47
C THR A 148 19.93 -22.58 12.85
N GLN A 149 20.15 -21.48 12.14
CA GLN A 149 21.19 -20.50 12.45
C GLN A 149 20.55 -19.16 12.79
N ILE A 150 20.80 -18.66 13.99
CA ILE A 150 20.44 -17.30 14.41
C ILE A 150 21.74 -16.49 14.50
N VAL A 151 21.76 -15.33 13.84
CA VAL A 151 22.85 -14.35 13.88
C VAL A 151 22.30 -13.06 14.51
N GLY A 152 22.67 -12.79 15.75
CA GLY A 152 22.13 -11.71 16.58
C GLY A 152 21.50 -12.25 17.86
N ASP A 153 20.84 -11.34 18.59
CA ASP A 153 20.25 -11.64 19.88
C ASP A 153 18.96 -12.47 19.75
N TYR A 154 18.79 -13.45 20.64
CA TYR A 154 17.60 -14.31 20.73
C TYR A 154 16.94 -14.17 22.10
N TRP A 155 15.66 -13.80 22.11
CA TRP A 155 14.85 -13.74 23.32
C TRP A 155 13.84 -14.90 23.39
N SER A 156 13.75 -15.52 24.57
CA SER A 156 12.88 -16.66 24.86
C SER A 156 12.05 -16.43 26.12
N VAL A 157 10.72 -16.28 25.99
CA VAL A 157 9.78 -16.42 27.12
C VAL A 157 9.36 -17.89 27.20
N GLY A 158 10.24 -18.67 27.83
CA GLY A 158 10.17 -20.12 27.89
C GLY A 158 11.56 -20.72 27.86
N SER A 159 11.63 -22.04 28.02
CA SER A 159 12.87 -22.78 27.91
C SER A 159 13.19 -23.05 26.43
N SER A 160 14.46 -23.19 26.08
CA SER A 160 14.86 -23.51 24.70
C SER A 160 15.86 -24.66 24.67
N ARG A 161 15.75 -25.52 23.64
CA ARG A 161 16.77 -26.52 23.32
C ARG A 161 17.43 -26.17 22.00
N ILE A 162 18.72 -25.88 22.06
CA ILE A 162 19.53 -25.58 20.89
C ILE A 162 20.48 -26.75 20.70
N ASN A 163 20.13 -27.70 19.83
CA ASN A 163 20.92 -28.90 19.54
C ASN A 163 21.81 -28.72 18.30
N THR A 164 22.92 -29.46 18.22
CA THR A 164 23.73 -29.54 16.99
C THR A 164 22.87 -30.00 15.79
N PRO A 165 23.00 -29.40 14.59
CA PRO A 165 23.97 -28.37 14.19
C PRO A 165 23.47 -26.91 14.34
N CYS A 166 22.45 -26.67 15.15
CA CYS A 166 21.89 -25.33 15.34
C CYS A 166 22.83 -24.41 16.13
N SER A 167 22.69 -23.10 15.90
CA SER A 167 23.51 -22.09 16.55
C SER A 167 22.81 -20.75 16.74
N VAL A 168 23.24 -20.01 17.78
CA VAL A 168 22.99 -18.60 18.01
C VAL A 168 24.36 -17.93 18.14
N THR A 169 24.70 -17.06 17.19
CA THR A 169 26.02 -16.41 17.07
C THR A 169 25.86 -14.91 16.86
N GLY A 170 26.91 -14.11 17.07
CA GLY A 170 26.81 -12.65 16.90
C GLY A 170 25.86 -11.95 17.89
N GLY A 171 25.49 -12.64 18.98
CA GLY A 171 24.58 -12.19 20.01
C GLY A 171 24.48 -13.20 21.16
N LYS A 172 23.53 -12.99 22.06
CA LYS A 172 23.27 -13.86 23.22
C LYS A 172 21.85 -14.43 23.20
N VAL A 173 21.69 -15.55 23.92
CA VAL A 173 20.38 -16.14 24.23
C VAL A 173 19.93 -15.63 25.59
N TYR A 174 18.89 -14.81 25.58
CA TYR A 174 18.31 -14.24 26.78
C TYR A 174 17.07 -15.01 27.21
N TYR A 175 16.95 -15.21 28.52
CA TYR A 175 15.89 -16.01 29.13
C TYR A 175 15.50 -15.49 30.52
N GLY A 176 14.26 -15.77 30.92
CA GLY A 176 13.70 -15.35 32.20
C GLY A 176 14.14 -16.22 33.39
N SER A 177 13.86 -15.75 34.62
CA SER A 177 14.08 -16.54 35.84
C SER A 177 13.23 -17.80 35.81
N GLY A 178 13.86 -18.96 36.04
CA GLY A 178 13.18 -20.26 36.06
C GLY A 178 13.13 -20.97 34.71
N GLU A 179 13.52 -20.29 33.63
CA GLU A 179 13.67 -20.91 32.31
C GLU A 179 15.06 -21.51 32.14
N THR A 180 15.17 -22.46 31.22
CA THR A 180 16.41 -23.18 30.91
C THR A 180 16.76 -23.09 29.44
N ILE A 181 18.04 -22.89 29.15
CA ILE A 181 18.61 -23.03 27.82
C ILE A 181 19.54 -24.24 27.87
N ASP A 182 19.24 -25.27 27.08
CA ASP A 182 20.03 -26.50 27.01
C ASP A 182 20.31 -26.94 25.56
N GLY A 183 21.00 -28.07 25.40
CA GLY A 183 21.32 -28.65 24.10
C GLY A 183 22.80 -28.52 23.71
N THR A 184 23.20 -29.24 22.66
CA THR A 184 24.60 -29.38 22.21
C THR A 184 25.00 -28.42 21.09
N GLY A 185 24.14 -27.48 20.72
CA GLY A 185 24.40 -26.47 19.69
C GLY A 185 25.41 -25.42 20.15
N THR A 186 25.68 -24.44 19.28
CA THR A 186 26.61 -23.34 19.60
C THR A 186 25.82 -22.11 20.04
N TYR A 187 25.97 -21.67 21.29
CA TYR A 187 25.30 -20.48 21.82
C TYR A 187 26.02 -19.96 23.07
N SER A 188 25.74 -18.71 23.44
CA SER A 188 26.06 -18.14 24.75
C SER A 188 24.78 -17.58 25.37
N THR A 189 24.67 -17.61 26.70
CA THR A 189 23.43 -17.23 27.39
C THR A 189 23.64 -16.06 28.34
N GLU A 190 22.57 -15.30 28.56
CA GLU A 190 22.52 -14.26 29.58
C GLU A 190 21.15 -14.25 30.26
N ALA A 191 21.14 -14.43 31.58
CA ALA A 191 19.92 -14.33 32.36
C ALA A 191 19.60 -12.85 32.62
N ILE A 192 18.41 -12.39 32.23
CA ILE A 192 17.94 -11.03 32.51
C ILE A 192 16.99 -11.04 33.71
N GLN A 193 17.13 -10.05 34.60
CA GLN A 193 16.22 -9.76 35.73
C GLN A 193 16.01 -8.24 35.86
N PRO A 194 14.81 -7.70 36.17
CA PRO A 194 13.48 -8.31 36.24
C PRO A 194 12.46 -7.77 35.20
N SER A 195 12.79 -6.74 34.40
CA SER A 195 11.86 -6.15 33.42
C SER A 195 12.14 -6.70 32.02
N PHE A 196 11.28 -7.61 31.58
CA PHE A 196 11.35 -8.19 30.24
C PHE A 196 10.70 -7.26 29.21
N PRO A 197 11.18 -7.23 27.96
CA PRO A 197 10.39 -6.65 26.90
C PRO A 197 9.14 -7.53 26.69
N ASP A 198 7.96 -6.92 26.67
CA ASP A 198 6.73 -7.62 26.29
C ASP A 198 6.66 -7.78 24.76
N MET A 199 6.04 -8.86 24.28
CA MET A 199 5.61 -8.95 22.89
C MET A 199 4.79 -7.70 22.54
N PRO A 200 5.18 -6.92 21.51
CA PRO A 200 4.45 -5.72 21.15
C PRO A 200 3.01 -6.08 20.79
N SER A 201 2.06 -5.31 21.31
CA SER A 201 0.68 -5.42 20.87
C SER A 201 0.53 -4.83 19.46
N LEU A 202 -0.25 -5.52 18.64
CA LEU A 202 -0.70 -5.00 17.35
C LEU A 202 -2.03 -4.28 17.58
N ASP A 203 -2.05 -2.96 17.41
CA ASP A 203 -3.27 -2.17 17.29
C ASP A 203 -3.90 -2.40 15.91
N THR A 204 -4.97 -3.18 15.90
CA THR A 204 -5.61 -3.65 14.68
C THR A 204 -6.60 -2.63 14.12
N ALA A 205 -6.93 -1.58 14.88
CA ALA A 205 -7.94 -0.60 14.50
C ALA A 205 -7.65 0.04 13.15
N TYR A 206 -6.37 0.27 12.83
CA TYR A 206 -5.96 0.79 11.51
C TYR A 206 -6.42 -0.14 10.37
N TYR A 207 -6.04 -1.42 10.44
CA TYR A 207 -6.38 -2.40 9.40
C TYR A 207 -7.87 -2.70 9.37
N ASP A 208 -8.51 -2.80 10.54
CA ASP A 208 -9.95 -3.05 10.68
C ASP A 208 -10.76 -1.92 10.01
N ASN A 209 -10.35 -0.66 10.19
CA ASN A 209 -10.97 0.50 9.54
C ASN A 209 -10.77 0.50 8.02
N LEU A 210 -9.55 0.21 7.53
CA LEU A 210 -9.30 0.09 6.09
C LEU A 210 -10.17 -0.98 5.45
N MET A 211 -10.16 -2.19 6.01
CA MET A 211 -10.94 -3.31 5.50
C MET A 211 -12.44 -3.03 5.57
N SER A 212 -12.93 -2.40 6.64
CA SER A 212 -14.34 -1.99 6.75
C SER A 212 -14.75 -1.04 5.62
N GLY A 213 -13.94 -0.01 5.37
CA GLY A 213 -14.17 0.94 4.27
C GLY A 213 -14.13 0.26 2.90
N TRP A 214 -13.18 -0.65 2.67
CA TRP A 214 -13.07 -1.40 1.41
C TRP A 214 -14.20 -2.41 1.21
N ASN A 215 -14.65 -3.05 2.28
CA ASN A 215 -15.79 -3.97 2.26
C ASN A 215 -17.09 -3.26 1.84
N THR A 216 -17.30 -2.02 2.28
CA THR A 216 -18.43 -1.20 1.81
C THR A 216 -18.37 -1.03 0.28
N ARG A 217 -17.21 -0.64 -0.27
CA ARG A 217 -17.05 -0.50 -1.73
C ARG A 217 -17.26 -1.80 -2.50
N ILE A 218 -16.77 -2.93 -1.96
CA ILE A 218 -17.00 -4.27 -2.56
C ILE A 218 -18.49 -4.63 -2.57
N ASN A 219 -19.24 -4.29 -1.51
CA ASN A 219 -20.68 -4.55 -1.45
C ASN A 219 -21.46 -3.68 -2.46
N ASP A 220 -20.98 -2.46 -2.74
CA ASP A 220 -21.58 -1.52 -3.68
C ASP A 220 -21.37 -1.90 -5.16
N ALA A 221 -20.43 -2.80 -5.47
CA ALA A 221 -20.18 -3.29 -6.84
C ALA A 221 -21.29 -4.21 -7.41
N ASN A 222 -22.45 -4.32 -6.74
CA ASN A 222 -23.63 -5.04 -7.24
C ASN A 222 -24.50 -4.10 -8.08
N ILE A 223 -24.41 -4.22 -9.40
CA ILE A 223 -25.05 -3.28 -10.33
C ILE A 223 -26.02 -4.01 -11.26
N ASN A 224 -27.28 -3.58 -11.24
CA ASN A 224 -28.33 -3.99 -12.17
C ASN A 224 -28.68 -2.82 -13.09
N THR A 225 -28.35 -2.94 -14.38
CA THR A 225 -28.75 -1.94 -15.40
C THR A 225 -29.58 -2.60 -16.49
N SER A 226 -30.65 -1.92 -16.93
CA SER A 226 -31.45 -2.36 -18.08
C SER A 226 -30.96 -1.69 -19.36
N PRO A 227 -30.41 -2.44 -20.35
CA PRO A 227 -29.94 -1.85 -21.60
C PRO A 227 -31.10 -1.43 -22.51
N GLY A 228 -30.83 -0.45 -23.37
CA GLY A 228 -31.75 -0.02 -24.44
C GLY A 228 -31.76 -1.00 -25.63
N ALA A 229 -32.57 -0.68 -26.66
CA ALA A 229 -32.62 -1.45 -27.89
C ALA A 229 -31.65 -0.92 -28.96
N GLY A 230 -31.07 -1.83 -29.77
CA GLY A 230 -30.25 -1.54 -30.94
C GLY A 230 -28.76 -1.28 -30.64
N ASP A 231 -27.89 -1.67 -31.56
CA ASP A 231 -26.44 -1.50 -31.44
C ASP A 231 -26.00 -0.15 -32.02
N LEU A 232 -24.87 0.38 -31.55
CA LEU A 232 -24.27 1.62 -32.01
C LEU A 232 -22.78 1.41 -32.30
N THR A 233 -22.38 1.59 -33.56
CA THR A 233 -20.97 1.60 -33.96
C THR A 233 -20.50 3.04 -34.16
N LEU A 234 -19.38 3.39 -33.53
CA LEU A 234 -18.81 4.74 -33.55
C LEU A 234 -17.43 4.72 -34.20
N THR A 235 -17.18 5.69 -35.09
CA THR A 235 -15.90 5.90 -35.79
C THR A 235 -15.63 7.41 -35.90
N GLY A 236 -14.36 7.82 -35.94
CA GLY A 236 -13.97 9.24 -35.97
C GLY A 236 -13.91 9.93 -34.60
N ASN A 237 -14.23 11.22 -34.53
CA ASN A 237 -14.16 12.00 -33.29
C ASN A 237 -15.54 12.54 -32.93
N VAL A 238 -15.94 12.43 -31.67
CA VAL A 238 -17.20 12.99 -31.18
C VAL A 238 -17.00 13.73 -29.86
N ASN A 239 -17.71 14.86 -29.71
CA ASN A 239 -17.81 15.60 -28.46
C ASN A 239 -19.19 15.35 -27.82
N TRP A 240 -19.24 14.60 -26.73
CA TRP A 240 -20.43 14.34 -25.95
C TRP A 240 -20.47 15.24 -24.71
N THR A 241 -21.37 16.23 -24.73
CA THR A 241 -21.64 17.08 -23.58
C THR A 241 -23.08 16.92 -23.15
N ASN A 242 -23.32 16.63 -21.86
CA ASN A 242 -24.65 16.44 -21.27
C ASN A 242 -25.52 15.40 -22.03
N GLN A 243 -24.90 14.32 -22.51
CA GLN A 243 -25.59 13.27 -23.27
C GLN A 243 -25.98 12.10 -22.37
N ASN A 244 -27.13 11.48 -22.65
CA ASN A 244 -27.52 10.19 -22.09
C ASN A 244 -27.78 9.20 -23.23
N ILE A 245 -26.89 8.24 -23.38
CA ILE A 245 -26.91 7.27 -24.48
C ILE A 245 -27.33 5.92 -23.90
N SER A 246 -28.40 5.34 -24.45
CA SER A 246 -28.84 4.00 -24.09
C SER A 246 -28.93 3.12 -25.32
N ARG A 247 -28.15 2.03 -25.35
CA ARG A 247 -28.02 1.10 -26.48
C ARG A 247 -27.92 -0.34 -25.99
N ARG A 248 -28.00 -1.30 -26.90
CA ARG A 248 -27.63 -2.69 -26.63
C ARG A 248 -26.12 -2.79 -26.61
N ASP A 249 -25.42 -2.80 -27.73
CA ASP A 249 -23.96 -2.77 -27.71
C ASP A 249 -23.40 -1.45 -28.25
N ILE A 250 -22.26 -1.01 -27.73
CA ILE A 250 -21.49 0.10 -28.29
C ILE A 250 -20.12 -0.42 -28.70
N ASN A 251 -19.82 -0.31 -29.99
CA ASN A 251 -18.54 -0.72 -30.57
C ASN A 251 -17.81 0.49 -31.12
N THR A 252 -16.53 0.63 -30.79
CA THR A 252 -15.70 1.74 -31.26
C THR A 252 -14.45 1.20 -31.93
N ASN A 253 -13.98 1.84 -32.99
CA ASN A 253 -12.76 1.46 -33.71
C ASN A 253 -12.10 2.72 -34.28
N GLY A 254 -10.89 3.05 -33.80
CA GLY A 254 -10.22 4.32 -34.11
C GLY A 254 -11.05 5.55 -33.75
N PHE A 255 -11.78 5.50 -32.63
CA PHE A 255 -12.77 6.51 -32.23
C PHE A 255 -12.33 7.31 -31.01
N SER A 256 -12.43 8.64 -31.04
CA SER A 256 -12.15 9.49 -29.88
C SER A 256 -13.40 10.15 -29.31
N ILE A 257 -13.65 9.96 -28.02
CA ILE A 257 -14.68 10.66 -27.25
C ILE A 257 -14.02 11.80 -26.46
N THR A 258 -14.56 13.00 -26.66
CA THR A 258 -14.28 14.19 -25.84
C THR A 258 -15.59 14.69 -25.21
N GLY A 259 -15.53 15.58 -24.22
CA GLY A 259 -16.72 16.25 -23.66
C GLY A 259 -17.09 15.83 -22.23
N THR A 260 -18.04 16.55 -21.63
CA THR A 260 -18.27 16.49 -20.17
C THR A 260 -19.68 16.03 -19.80
N ASN A 261 -19.81 15.40 -18.64
CA ASN A 261 -21.10 15.02 -18.05
C ASN A 261 -21.97 14.13 -18.97
N PHE A 262 -21.40 13.05 -19.53
CA PHE A 262 -22.18 12.10 -20.32
C PHE A 262 -22.36 10.76 -19.60
N THR A 263 -23.49 10.12 -19.86
CA THR A 263 -23.82 8.79 -19.34
C THR A 263 -24.08 7.84 -20.50
N VAL A 264 -23.46 6.67 -20.44
CA VAL A 264 -23.68 5.58 -21.39
C VAL A 264 -24.28 4.39 -20.65
N ASN A 265 -25.39 3.85 -21.14
CA ASN A 265 -26.02 2.64 -20.64
C ASN A 265 -26.08 1.63 -21.79
N CYS A 266 -25.35 0.53 -21.66
CA CYS A 266 -25.34 -0.53 -22.66
C CYS A 266 -25.29 -1.92 -22.04
N ARG A 267 -25.47 -2.94 -22.87
CA ARG A 267 -25.14 -4.33 -22.58
C ARG A 267 -23.63 -4.49 -22.56
N ALA A 268 -22.96 -4.27 -23.70
CA ALA A 268 -21.51 -4.29 -23.80
C ALA A 268 -20.95 -2.97 -24.35
N PHE A 269 -19.78 -2.56 -23.87
CA PHE A 269 -19.01 -1.44 -24.39
C PHE A 269 -17.63 -1.92 -24.84
N ASN A 270 -17.32 -1.78 -26.12
CA ASN A 270 -16.08 -2.26 -26.73
C ASN A 270 -15.25 -1.07 -27.24
N LEU A 271 -14.17 -0.73 -26.51
CA LEU A 271 -13.18 0.26 -26.87
C LEU A 271 -12.02 -0.40 -27.61
N GLN A 272 -11.90 -0.24 -28.94
CA GLN A 272 -10.94 -1.03 -29.74
C GLN A 272 -10.01 -0.16 -30.59
N ASN A 273 -8.81 -0.67 -30.88
CA ASN A 273 -7.92 -0.21 -31.97
C ASN A 273 -7.74 1.32 -32.03
N GLY A 274 -7.07 1.88 -31.04
CA GLY A 274 -6.73 3.31 -31.00
C GLY A 274 -7.90 4.20 -30.59
N SER A 275 -9.03 3.60 -30.22
CA SER A 275 -10.13 4.35 -29.63
C SER A 275 -9.72 4.92 -28.27
N SER A 276 -10.13 6.15 -27.99
CA SER A 276 -9.80 6.88 -26.78
C SER A 276 -11.02 7.55 -26.15
N ILE A 277 -11.05 7.59 -24.83
CA ILE A 277 -11.86 8.57 -24.08
C ILE A 277 -10.86 9.55 -23.47
N ASP A 278 -10.74 10.72 -24.10
CA ASP A 278 -9.62 11.64 -23.89
C ASP A 278 -9.71 12.44 -22.58
N SER A 279 -8.59 13.00 -22.16
CA SER A 279 -8.34 13.93 -21.05
C SER A 279 -9.23 15.16 -21.00
N ASN A 280 -9.79 15.57 -22.14
CA ASN A 280 -10.79 16.62 -22.23
C ASN A 280 -12.19 16.15 -21.79
N ALA A 281 -12.37 14.84 -21.58
CA ALA A 281 -13.57 14.29 -20.97
C ALA A 281 -13.47 14.30 -19.44
N SER A 282 -14.59 14.64 -18.80
CA SER A 282 -14.71 14.64 -17.35
C SER A 282 -16.14 14.33 -16.90
N ASN A 283 -16.26 13.78 -15.70
CA ASN A 283 -17.52 13.45 -15.04
C ASN A 283 -18.43 12.54 -15.87
N PHE A 284 -17.87 11.53 -16.54
CA PHE A 284 -18.68 10.58 -17.30
C PHE A 284 -18.95 9.29 -16.53
N THR A 285 -20.04 8.62 -16.89
CA THR A 285 -20.39 7.29 -16.38
C THR A 285 -20.68 6.34 -17.52
N ILE A 286 -20.06 5.16 -17.52
CA ILE A 286 -20.42 4.05 -18.41
C ILE A 286 -20.97 2.91 -17.58
N ASN A 287 -22.19 2.47 -17.91
CA ASN A 287 -22.87 1.35 -17.29
C ASN A 287 -23.02 0.23 -18.33
N THR A 288 -22.40 -0.92 -18.10
CA THR A 288 -22.53 -2.12 -18.93
C THR A 288 -23.26 -3.22 -18.16
N SER A 289 -24.29 -3.82 -18.78
CA SER A 289 -25.03 -4.95 -18.19
C SER A 289 -24.32 -6.30 -18.41
N THR A 290 -23.28 -6.34 -19.23
CA THR A 290 -22.35 -7.47 -19.36
C THR A 290 -20.92 -6.96 -19.26
N ASP A 291 -20.25 -6.67 -20.37
CA ASP A 291 -18.80 -6.54 -20.42
C ASP A 291 -18.37 -5.14 -20.82
N PHE A 292 -17.22 -4.73 -20.30
CA PHE A 292 -16.46 -3.59 -20.80
C PHE A 292 -15.13 -4.11 -21.31
N ASN A 293 -14.86 -3.97 -22.61
CA ASN A 293 -13.66 -4.50 -23.24
C ASN A 293 -12.83 -3.35 -23.80
N MET A 294 -11.56 -3.26 -23.41
CA MET A 294 -10.56 -2.43 -24.07
C MET A 294 -9.56 -3.35 -24.78
N THR A 295 -9.44 -3.23 -26.10
CA THR A 295 -8.54 -4.08 -26.89
C THR A 295 -7.66 -3.26 -27.83
N GLY A 296 -6.53 -3.85 -28.26
CA GLY A 296 -5.54 -3.15 -29.07
C GLY A 296 -4.90 -2.01 -28.28
N ASN A 297 -4.66 -0.86 -28.91
CA ASN A 297 -4.08 0.33 -28.26
C ASN A 297 -5.16 1.30 -27.73
N ALA A 298 -6.27 0.78 -27.19
CA ALA A 298 -7.36 1.59 -26.64
C ALA A 298 -6.97 2.29 -25.33
N GLN A 299 -7.45 3.52 -25.11
CA GLN A 299 -7.03 4.33 -23.97
C GLN A 299 -8.18 5.08 -23.28
N ILE A 300 -8.09 5.24 -21.97
CA ILE A 300 -8.93 6.19 -21.20
C ILE A 300 -7.99 7.14 -20.47
N THR A 301 -8.04 8.42 -20.84
CA THR A 301 -7.21 9.48 -20.25
C THR A 301 -8.00 10.60 -19.58
N ALA A 302 -9.33 10.46 -19.54
CA ALA A 302 -10.26 11.40 -18.90
C ALA A 302 -9.93 11.68 -17.43
N ARG A 303 -10.31 12.86 -16.94
CA ARG A 303 -9.93 13.31 -15.57
C ARG A 303 -10.70 12.63 -14.44
N ASP A 304 -12.00 12.50 -14.62
CA ASP A 304 -12.94 12.00 -13.60
C ASP A 304 -13.95 11.11 -14.29
N TYR A 305 -13.98 9.83 -13.94
CA TYR A 305 -14.97 8.92 -14.52
C TYR A 305 -15.35 7.77 -13.62
N ARG A 306 -16.52 7.21 -13.91
CA ARG A 306 -17.01 5.96 -13.34
C ARG A 306 -17.33 4.95 -14.43
N ILE A 307 -16.88 3.71 -14.26
CA ILE A 307 -17.32 2.57 -15.08
C ILE A 307 -17.94 1.54 -14.16
N ASN A 308 -19.13 1.11 -14.51
CA ASN A 308 -19.94 0.13 -13.81
C ASN A 308 -20.16 -1.04 -14.75
N CYS A 309 -19.65 -2.21 -14.42
CA CYS A 309 -19.64 -3.39 -15.29
C CYS A 309 -20.26 -4.60 -14.60
N SER A 310 -21.41 -5.08 -15.07
CA SER A 310 -22.15 -6.18 -14.42
C SER A 310 -21.57 -7.58 -14.65
N ARG A 311 -20.55 -7.74 -15.51
CA ARG A 311 -19.83 -8.99 -15.69
C ARG A 311 -18.32 -8.72 -15.68
N THR A 312 -17.67 -8.68 -16.84
CA THR A 312 -16.22 -8.67 -16.93
C THR A 312 -15.68 -7.35 -17.50
N PHE A 313 -14.65 -6.81 -16.85
CA PHE A 313 -13.85 -5.71 -17.39
C PHE A 313 -12.53 -6.26 -17.91
N ASN A 314 -12.35 -6.25 -19.23
CA ASN A 314 -11.19 -6.83 -19.91
C ASN A 314 -10.28 -5.75 -20.47
N LEU A 315 -8.99 -5.85 -20.19
CA LEU A 315 -7.93 -5.06 -20.81
C LEU A 315 -7.01 -5.97 -21.61
N GLU A 316 -7.00 -5.82 -22.93
CA GLU A 316 -6.22 -6.67 -23.84
C GLU A 316 -5.34 -5.83 -24.78
N GLY A 317 -4.19 -6.37 -25.19
CA GLY A 317 -3.33 -5.76 -26.21
C GLY A 317 -2.33 -4.75 -25.65
N THR A 318 -2.53 -3.45 -25.93
CA THR A 318 -1.70 -2.32 -25.46
C THR A 318 -2.57 -1.26 -24.76
N ALA A 319 -3.56 -1.73 -23.99
CA ALA A 319 -4.58 -0.90 -23.38
C ALA A 319 -4.03 -0.04 -22.22
N ALA A 320 -4.58 1.16 -22.04
CA ALA A 320 -4.15 2.05 -20.94
C ALA A 320 -5.29 2.80 -20.26
N ILE A 321 -5.22 2.87 -18.94
CA ILE A 321 -6.03 3.72 -18.07
C ILE A 321 -5.07 4.74 -17.45
N ASN A 322 -5.24 6.03 -17.71
CA ASN A 322 -4.40 7.09 -17.15
C ASN A 322 -5.26 8.29 -16.78
N SER A 323 -5.83 8.30 -15.59
CA SER A 323 -6.78 9.33 -15.16
C SER A 323 -6.28 10.06 -13.93
N ASN A 324 -6.80 11.26 -13.66
CA ASN A 324 -6.58 11.84 -12.34
C ASN A 324 -7.36 10.99 -11.33
N ASN A 325 -8.66 10.79 -11.55
CA ASN A 325 -9.54 10.08 -10.63
C ASN A 325 -10.43 9.09 -11.38
N PHE A 326 -10.34 7.81 -11.05
CA PHE A 326 -11.22 6.80 -11.64
C PHE A 326 -11.90 5.92 -10.60
N GLU A 327 -13.12 5.51 -10.90
CA GLU A 327 -13.81 4.46 -10.16
C GLU A 327 -14.35 3.39 -11.12
N ILE A 328 -13.88 2.17 -10.99
CA ILE A 328 -14.30 1.03 -11.82
C ILE A 328 -14.90 -0.02 -10.88
N TYR A 329 -16.22 -0.22 -10.97
CA TYR A 329 -16.97 -1.21 -10.21
C TYR A 329 -17.37 -2.36 -11.13
N ILE A 330 -17.01 -3.58 -10.73
CA ILE A 330 -17.11 -4.78 -11.56
C ILE A 330 -17.84 -5.84 -10.75
N HIS A 331 -18.88 -6.43 -11.31
CA HIS A 331 -19.65 -7.42 -10.56
C HIS A 331 -18.95 -8.79 -10.56
N THR A 332 -18.37 -9.22 -11.69
CA THR A 332 -17.58 -10.47 -11.73
C THR A 332 -16.10 -10.16 -11.79
N ASP A 333 -15.48 -10.15 -12.97
CA ASP A 333 -14.03 -10.30 -13.03
C ASP A 333 -13.35 -9.11 -13.71
N PHE A 334 -12.21 -8.70 -13.15
CA PHE A 334 -11.24 -7.84 -13.82
C PHE A 334 -10.15 -8.73 -14.40
N ASP A 335 -9.97 -8.71 -15.72
CA ASP A 335 -8.95 -9.52 -16.40
C ASP A 335 -8.05 -8.63 -17.27
N THR A 336 -6.75 -8.95 -17.28
CA THR A 336 -5.76 -8.25 -18.08
C THR A 336 -4.90 -9.24 -18.85
N ASN A 337 -4.78 -9.01 -20.15
CA ASN A 337 -3.91 -9.74 -21.06
C ASN A 337 -3.08 -8.77 -21.93
N GLY A 338 -1.84 -9.10 -22.24
CA GLY A 338 -0.94 -8.22 -23.01
C GLY A 338 -0.33 -7.05 -22.21
N THR A 339 0.01 -5.97 -22.89
CA THR A 339 0.64 -4.76 -22.31
C THR A 339 -0.43 -3.81 -21.77
N VAL A 340 -0.60 -3.76 -20.45
CA VAL A 340 -1.61 -2.94 -19.77
C VAL A 340 -0.94 -1.95 -18.83
N ASN A 341 -1.32 -0.68 -18.93
CA ASN A 341 -0.83 0.37 -18.04
C ASN A 341 -2.00 1.02 -17.28
N VAL A 342 -1.88 1.11 -15.95
CA VAL A 342 -2.81 1.82 -15.08
C VAL A 342 -2.06 2.92 -14.32
N GLY A 343 -2.23 4.16 -14.75
CA GLY A 343 -1.74 5.36 -14.09
C GLY A 343 -2.86 6.18 -13.46
N GLY A 344 -2.50 7.10 -12.57
CA GLY A 344 -3.44 7.97 -11.88
C GLY A 344 -3.68 7.68 -10.41
N TYR A 345 -4.87 8.01 -9.92
CA TYR A 345 -5.39 7.54 -8.65
C TYR A 345 -6.87 7.13 -8.78
N GLY A 346 -7.31 6.15 -7.99
CA GLY A 346 -8.66 5.61 -8.12
C GLY A 346 -8.85 4.21 -7.60
N TYR A 347 -10.02 3.64 -7.90
CA TYR A 347 -10.46 2.33 -7.42
C TYR A 347 -10.78 1.40 -8.60
N ILE A 348 -10.27 0.17 -8.53
CA ILE A 348 -10.76 -0.99 -9.30
C ILE A 348 -11.34 -1.97 -8.28
N VAL A 349 -12.65 -2.18 -8.34
CA VAL A 349 -13.41 -2.91 -7.31
C VAL A 349 -14.19 -4.02 -7.94
N THR A 350 -14.05 -5.25 -7.45
CA THR A 350 -14.92 -6.36 -7.80
C THR A 350 -15.93 -6.65 -6.67
N SER A 351 -17.10 -7.22 -7.02
CA SER A 351 -18.09 -7.62 -6.02
C SER A 351 -17.62 -8.79 -5.15
N VAL A 352 -18.42 -9.15 -4.14
CA VAL A 352 -18.17 -10.21 -3.13
C VAL A 352 -17.70 -11.55 -3.71
N LYS A 353 -18.04 -11.89 -4.96
CA LYS A 353 -17.58 -13.12 -5.64
C LYS A 353 -16.67 -12.88 -6.83
N GLY A 354 -16.46 -11.62 -7.16
CA GLY A 354 -15.71 -11.21 -8.31
C GLY A 354 -14.21 -11.27 -8.10
N LYS A 355 -13.44 -11.61 -9.13
CA LYS A 355 -12.00 -11.84 -9.04
C LYS A 355 -11.20 -10.76 -9.75
N ILE A 356 -10.00 -10.47 -9.26
CA ILE A 356 -9.01 -9.65 -9.95
C ILE A 356 -7.91 -10.58 -10.47
N LEU A 357 -7.80 -10.69 -11.79
CA LEU A 357 -6.89 -11.59 -12.48
C LEU A 357 -5.95 -10.75 -13.35
N ILE A 358 -4.77 -10.43 -12.82
CA ILE A 358 -3.76 -9.66 -13.55
C ILE A 358 -2.81 -10.67 -14.19
N HIS A 359 -2.87 -10.79 -15.52
CA HIS A 359 -2.12 -11.79 -16.30
C HIS A 359 -2.43 -13.20 -15.80
N ASN A 360 -3.62 -13.72 -16.07
CA ASN A 360 -4.00 -15.08 -15.66
C ASN A 360 -3.20 -16.15 -16.43
N ALA A 361 -3.26 -17.41 -15.99
CA ALA A 361 -2.52 -18.57 -16.52
C ALA A 361 -2.62 -18.81 -18.05
N ASN A 362 -3.62 -18.21 -18.71
CA ASN A 362 -3.85 -18.30 -20.17
C ASN A 362 -3.49 -17.02 -20.93
N ALA A 363 -2.90 -16.02 -20.28
CA ALA A 363 -2.47 -14.79 -20.93
C ALA A 363 -1.37 -15.08 -21.95
N ASP A 364 -1.42 -14.39 -23.08
CA ASP A 364 -0.28 -14.32 -23.99
C ASP A 364 0.81 -13.45 -23.35
N ALA A 365 2.03 -13.48 -23.89
CA ALA A 365 3.12 -12.62 -23.44
C ALA A 365 2.68 -11.15 -23.24
N GLY A 366 3.11 -10.51 -22.16
CA GLY A 366 2.66 -9.15 -21.85
C GLY A 366 3.18 -8.57 -20.54
N THR A 367 2.84 -7.30 -20.30
CA THR A 367 3.29 -6.57 -19.11
C THR A 367 2.13 -5.84 -18.48
N PHE A 368 1.91 -5.96 -17.17
CA PHE A 368 0.99 -5.08 -16.44
C PHE A 368 1.78 -4.12 -15.57
N THR A 369 1.53 -2.82 -15.69
CA THR A 369 2.15 -1.80 -14.85
C THR A 369 1.09 -0.96 -14.18
N ALA A 370 1.12 -0.87 -12.85
CA ALA A 370 0.38 0.14 -12.10
C ALA A 370 1.36 1.18 -11.53
N ALA A 371 1.21 2.43 -11.96
CA ALA A 371 2.08 3.53 -11.59
C ALA A 371 1.24 4.73 -11.13
N PRO A 372 0.89 4.80 -9.83
CA PRO A 372 0.08 5.91 -9.34
C PRO A 372 0.74 7.27 -9.59
N SER A 373 -0.07 8.26 -9.98
CA SER A 373 0.38 9.65 -10.17
C SER A 373 -0.56 10.59 -9.41
N GLY A 374 -0.04 11.24 -8.36
CA GLY A 374 -0.81 12.21 -7.56
C GLY A 374 -1.78 11.61 -6.54
N GLY A 375 -1.75 10.29 -6.29
CA GLY A 375 -2.57 9.64 -5.27
C GLY A 375 -2.34 8.12 -5.22
N ASN A 376 -3.36 7.40 -4.73
CA ASN A 376 -3.32 5.95 -4.53
C ASN A 376 -4.16 5.21 -5.58
N ILE A 377 -3.71 4.03 -5.99
CA ILE A 377 -4.51 3.09 -6.78
C ILE A 377 -4.92 1.92 -5.88
N TYR A 378 -6.22 1.67 -5.78
CA TYR A 378 -6.78 0.60 -4.97
C TYR A 378 -7.31 -0.52 -5.86
N PHE A 379 -6.79 -1.72 -5.69
CA PHE A 379 -7.32 -2.97 -6.24
C PHE A 379 -8.06 -3.70 -5.13
N LEU A 380 -9.39 -3.71 -5.18
CA LEU A 380 -10.25 -4.28 -4.14
C LEU A 380 -11.02 -5.45 -4.72
N SER A 381 -10.68 -6.67 -4.31
CA SER A 381 -11.37 -7.88 -4.75
C SER A 381 -12.28 -8.42 -3.65
N GLY A 382 -13.53 -8.69 -3.99
CA GLY A 382 -14.40 -9.46 -3.11
C GLY A 382 -14.03 -10.94 -3.05
N GLY A 383 -13.47 -11.52 -4.13
CA GLY A 383 -12.98 -12.88 -4.20
C GLY A 383 -11.46 -12.96 -4.32
N ASP A 384 -11.00 -13.82 -5.23
CA ASP A 384 -9.58 -14.04 -5.51
C ASP A 384 -8.90 -12.85 -6.15
N MET A 385 -7.62 -12.70 -5.81
CA MET A 385 -6.74 -11.81 -6.52
C MET A 385 -5.47 -12.56 -6.93
N ASN A 386 -5.23 -12.69 -8.22
CA ASN A 386 -4.02 -13.34 -8.76
C ASN A 386 -3.20 -12.34 -9.54
N LEU A 387 -1.93 -12.21 -9.14
CA LEU A 387 -0.95 -11.37 -9.81
C LEU A 387 0.08 -12.25 -10.49
N ASN A 388 0.11 -12.11 -11.82
CA ASN A 388 0.96 -12.80 -12.77
C ASN A 388 0.62 -14.27 -13.01
N SER A 389 0.93 -14.69 -14.22
CA SER A 389 0.70 -16.04 -14.73
C SER A 389 1.89 -16.93 -14.40
N SER A 390 1.71 -18.24 -14.53
CA SER A 390 2.83 -19.20 -14.49
C SER A 390 3.69 -19.19 -15.75
N GLN A 391 3.37 -18.37 -16.76
CA GLN A 391 4.12 -18.27 -18.00
C GLN A 391 5.32 -17.31 -17.85
N ALA A 392 6.44 -17.63 -18.50
CA ALA A 392 7.69 -16.87 -18.36
C ALA A 392 7.63 -15.48 -19.02
N ASP A 393 6.73 -15.29 -20.00
CA ASP A 393 6.71 -14.08 -20.85
C ASP A 393 5.71 -13.02 -20.37
N THR A 394 5.08 -13.22 -19.21
CA THR A 394 4.23 -12.22 -18.56
C THR A 394 5.02 -11.53 -17.44
N SER A 395 4.81 -10.23 -17.22
CA SER A 395 5.41 -9.48 -16.11
C SER A 395 4.40 -8.56 -15.45
N VAL A 396 4.55 -8.33 -14.15
CA VAL A 396 3.69 -7.45 -13.36
C VAL A 396 4.56 -6.50 -12.56
N THR A 397 4.32 -5.20 -12.68
CA THR A 397 4.99 -4.16 -11.91
C THR A 397 3.97 -3.31 -11.18
N LEU A 398 4.03 -3.28 -9.85
CA LEU A 398 3.24 -2.36 -9.03
C LEU A 398 4.18 -1.43 -8.27
N ASN A 399 3.98 -0.12 -8.46
CA ASN A 399 4.77 0.89 -7.79
C ASN A 399 4.16 1.31 -6.44
N ARG A 400 4.88 2.17 -5.74
CA ARG A 400 4.46 2.72 -4.45
C ARG A 400 3.07 3.36 -4.58
N ASN A 401 2.29 3.33 -3.49
CA ASN A 401 0.92 3.84 -3.42
C ASN A 401 -0.13 2.95 -4.09
N CYS A 402 0.24 1.70 -4.41
CA CYS A 402 -0.73 0.66 -4.74
C CYS A 402 -1.23 -0.03 -3.45
N TYR A 403 -2.54 -0.22 -3.37
CA TYR A 403 -3.22 -0.94 -2.28
C TYR A 403 -3.94 -2.14 -2.87
N LEU A 404 -3.71 -3.30 -2.28
CA LEU A 404 -4.30 -4.56 -2.71
C LEU A 404 -5.10 -5.14 -1.56
N TYR A 405 -6.36 -5.46 -1.82
CA TYR A 405 -7.23 -6.08 -0.85
C TYR A 405 -7.97 -7.26 -1.45
N SER A 406 -7.90 -8.42 -0.81
CA SER A 406 -8.81 -9.54 -1.07
C SER A 406 -9.63 -9.84 0.17
N ARG A 407 -10.96 -9.71 0.03
CA ARG A 407 -11.93 -10.07 1.08
C ARG A 407 -12.08 -11.58 1.21
N SER A 408 -12.19 -12.31 0.09
CA SER A 408 -12.25 -13.78 0.06
C SER A 408 -13.19 -14.35 1.15
N PRO A 409 -14.53 -14.17 1.05
CA PRO A 409 -15.45 -14.57 2.11
C PRO A 409 -15.62 -16.09 2.18
N SER A 410 -15.30 -16.83 1.11
CA SER A 410 -15.52 -18.27 1.03
C SER A 410 -14.34 -19.03 1.63
N GLY A 411 -14.59 -19.90 2.61
CA GLY A 411 -13.53 -20.55 3.40
C GLY A 411 -12.72 -21.62 2.68
N THR A 412 -12.76 -21.70 1.35
CA THR A 412 -12.13 -22.75 0.54
C THR A 412 -11.44 -22.16 -0.69
N GLY A 413 -10.10 -22.12 -0.69
CA GLY A 413 -9.30 -21.88 -1.88
C GLY A 413 -9.10 -20.42 -2.29
N ASP A 414 -9.88 -19.49 -1.74
CA ASP A 414 -9.80 -18.11 -2.18
C ASP A 414 -8.57 -17.38 -1.58
N ALA A 415 -7.69 -16.81 -2.41
CA ALA A 415 -6.43 -16.21 -1.98
C ALA A 415 -6.04 -14.95 -2.78
N LEU A 416 -5.29 -14.07 -2.11
CA LEU A 416 -4.41 -13.12 -2.80
C LEU A 416 -3.09 -13.85 -3.10
N THR A 417 -2.81 -14.13 -4.36
CA THR A 417 -1.57 -14.79 -4.78
C THR A 417 -0.70 -13.88 -5.62
N ILE A 418 0.56 -13.74 -5.23
CA ILE A 418 1.62 -13.04 -5.96
C ILE A 418 2.65 -14.10 -6.33
N ARG A 419 2.94 -14.24 -7.63
CA ARG A 419 3.82 -15.33 -8.09
C ARG A 419 4.72 -14.89 -9.24
N ASN A 420 5.68 -15.74 -9.58
CA ASN A 420 6.60 -15.62 -10.71
C ASN A 420 7.67 -14.53 -10.53
N SER A 421 8.91 -14.88 -10.89
CA SER A 421 10.10 -14.01 -10.87
C SER A 421 10.00 -12.70 -11.65
N THR A 422 9.03 -12.58 -12.55
CA THR A 422 8.76 -11.34 -13.31
C THR A 422 7.74 -10.43 -12.63
N THR A 423 7.27 -10.78 -11.43
CA THR A 423 6.41 -9.92 -10.60
C THR A 423 7.23 -9.09 -9.64
N ASN A 424 7.20 -7.77 -9.83
CA ASN A 424 7.90 -6.78 -9.01
C ASN A 424 6.88 -5.85 -8.36
N ILE A 425 6.79 -5.90 -7.03
CA ILE A 425 5.92 -5.02 -6.24
C ILE A 425 6.81 -4.20 -5.33
N ASN A 426 6.72 -2.88 -5.38
CA ASN A 426 7.52 -1.98 -4.56
C ASN A 426 6.64 -0.96 -3.85
N GLY A 427 6.74 -0.84 -2.52
CA GLY A 427 6.05 0.22 -1.79
C GLY A 427 4.54 0.04 -1.67
N ALA A 428 4.01 -1.19 -1.76
CA ALA A 428 2.59 -1.47 -1.74
C ALA A 428 2.08 -1.87 -0.34
N VAL A 429 0.77 -1.73 -0.13
CA VAL A 429 0.06 -2.28 1.03
C VAL A 429 -0.82 -3.42 0.57
N ILE A 430 -0.48 -4.64 0.97
CA ILE A 430 -1.12 -5.89 0.55
C ILE A 430 -1.84 -6.50 1.74
N ILE A 431 -3.16 -6.52 1.67
CA ILE A 431 -4.03 -6.98 2.75
C ILE A 431 -4.87 -8.13 2.22
N ALA A 432 -4.88 -9.25 2.94
CA ALA A 432 -5.83 -10.32 2.69
C ALA A 432 -6.61 -10.60 3.98
N GLN A 433 -7.92 -10.74 3.88
CA GLN A 433 -8.71 -11.12 5.05
C GLN A 433 -8.44 -12.56 5.49
N ARG A 434 -8.00 -13.44 4.57
CA ARG A 434 -7.80 -14.86 4.82
C ARG A 434 -6.43 -15.38 4.40
N CYS A 435 -6.17 -15.38 3.11
CA CYS A 435 -5.02 -16.09 2.54
C CYS A 435 -4.21 -15.16 1.65
N LEU A 436 -2.91 -15.08 1.94
CA LEU A 436 -1.91 -14.36 1.15
C LEU A 436 -0.76 -15.32 0.85
N ILE A 437 -0.47 -15.52 -0.43
CA ILE A 437 0.60 -16.41 -0.89
C ILE A 437 1.56 -15.63 -1.79
N VAL A 438 2.84 -15.63 -1.45
CA VAL A 438 3.93 -15.10 -2.29
C VAL A 438 4.86 -16.25 -2.64
N GLN A 439 5.08 -16.50 -3.94
CA GLN A 439 5.74 -17.72 -4.39
C GLN A 439 6.44 -17.61 -5.75
N ASP A 440 7.04 -18.71 -6.21
CA ASP A 440 7.61 -18.88 -7.56
C ASP A 440 8.60 -17.77 -7.99
N GLY A 441 9.41 -17.24 -7.07
CA GLY A 441 10.42 -16.23 -7.38
C GLY A 441 9.95 -14.78 -7.32
N ALA A 442 8.69 -14.51 -6.94
CA ALA A 442 8.16 -13.14 -6.89
C ALA A 442 9.00 -12.20 -6.00
N TYR A 443 9.09 -10.94 -6.41
CA TYR A 443 9.90 -9.91 -5.74
C TYR A 443 9.01 -8.80 -5.18
N VAL A 444 8.82 -8.79 -3.86
CA VAL A 444 8.01 -7.79 -3.15
C VAL A 444 8.91 -7.00 -2.23
N THR A 445 8.96 -5.68 -2.35
CA THR A 445 9.92 -4.83 -1.64
C THR A 445 9.28 -3.59 -1.04
N SER A 446 9.85 -3.09 0.06
CA SER A 446 9.36 -1.93 0.81
C SER A 446 7.84 -1.97 1.04
N SER A 447 7.26 -3.16 1.20
CA SER A 447 5.81 -3.37 1.19
C SER A 447 5.33 -3.94 2.52
N THR A 448 4.07 -3.72 2.84
CA THR A 448 3.41 -4.30 4.02
C THR A 448 2.48 -5.41 3.58
N LEU A 449 2.72 -6.61 4.08
CA LEU A 449 1.86 -7.78 3.90
C LEU A 449 1.13 -8.02 5.21
N TYR A 450 -0.20 -8.07 5.15
CA TYR A 450 -1.04 -8.28 6.32
C TYR A 450 -2.12 -9.31 6.03
N VAL A 451 -2.21 -10.32 6.89
CA VAL A 451 -3.31 -11.27 6.94
C VAL A 451 -4.10 -11.10 8.23
N ASP A 452 -5.40 -10.86 8.08
CA ASP A 452 -6.30 -10.61 9.20
C ASP A 452 -6.72 -11.89 9.95
N TYR A 453 -7.34 -11.66 11.10
CA TYR A 453 -8.06 -12.64 11.88
C TYR A 453 -9.47 -12.84 11.29
N ALA A 454 -9.65 -13.80 10.39
CA ALA A 454 -10.99 -14.19 9.96
C ALA A 454 -11.65 -15.11 11.00
N SER A 455 -12.94 -14.90 11.25
CA SER A 455 -13.69 -15.60 12.30
C SER A 455 -13.79 -17.12 12.09
N SER A 456 -13.63 -17.61 10.86
CA SER A 456 -13.56 -19.05 10.54
C SER A 456 -12.11 -19.52 10.43
N ALA A 457 -11.77 -20.61 11.10
CA ALA A 457 -10.41 -21.15 11.21
C ALA A 457 -9.80 -21.68 9.88
N SER A 458 -10.60 -21.88 8.82
CA SER A 458 -10.08 -22.39 7.56
C SER A 458 -9.38 -21.30 6.73
N ASN A 459 -8.18 -21.63 6.25
CA ASN A 459 -7.38 -20.84 5.28
C ASN A 459 -6.96 -19.44 5.74
N ASN A 460 -6.69 -19.26 7.03
CA ASN A 460 -6.04 -18.04 7.55
C ASN A 460 -4.53 -18.23 7.49
N LEU A 461 -3.91 -17.87 6.36
CA LEU A 461 -2.53 -18.20 6.03
C LEU A 461 -1.84 -17.03 5.33
N LEU A 462 -0.70 -16.62 5.86
CA LEU A 462 0.30 -15.87 5.13
C LEU A 462 1.45 -16.83 4.81
N GLN A 463 1.66 -17.14 3.53
CA GLN A 463 2.71 -18.03 3.06
C GLN A 463 3.66 -17.30 2.12
N ILE A 464 4.96 -17.40 2.40
CA ILE A 464 6.05 -16.96 1.53
C ILE A 464 6.91 -18.19 1.25
N LYS A 465 7.02 -18.59 -0.01
CA LYS A 465 7.65 -19.88 -0.35
C LYS A 465 8.41 -19.87 -1.66
N ASP A 466 9.14 -20.95 -1.86
CA ASP A 466 9.95 -21.27 -3.04
C ASP A 466 11.22 -20.43 -3.16
N SER A 467 12.25 -21.06 -3.69
CA SER A 467 13.56 -20.45 -3.86
C SER A 467 13.49 -19.27 -4.82
N GLY A 468 14.17 -18.18 -4.48
CA GLY A 468 14.16 -16.93 -5.24
C GLY A 468 13.02 -15.98 -4.88
N THR A 469 11.98 -16.45 -4.20
CA THR A 469 10.91 -15.56 -3.70
C THR A 469 11.47 -14.66 -2.60
N THR A 470 11.33 -13.35 -2.78
CA THR A 470 11.87 -12.36 -1.85
C THR A 470 10.77 -11.39 -1.42
N VAL A 471 10.65 -11.19 -0.11
CA VAL A 471 9.80 -10.17 0.49
C VAL A 471 10.64 -9.26 1.35
N SER A 472 10.56 -7.95 1.14
CA SER A 472 11.18 -6.93 1.98
C SER A 472 10.14 -5.92 2.46
N GLY A 473 10.16 -5.62 3.76
CA GLY A 473 9.19 -4.78 4.46
C GLY A 473 8.55 -5.51 5.64
N ALA A 474 7.28 -5.22 5.91
CA ALA A 474 6.56 -5.80 7.04
C ALA A 474 5.76 -7.04 6.62
N VAL A 475 5.86 -8.13 7.38
CA VAL A 475 5.07 -9.35 7.22
C VAL A 475 4.31 -9.62 8.50
N ILE A 476 2.99 -9.42 8.48
CA ILE A 476 2.13 -9.47 9.66
C ILE A 476 1.04 -10.52 9.46
N SER A 477 0.97 -11.50 10.35
CA SER A 477 -0.12 -12.48 10.34
C SER A 477 -0.83 -12.51 11.68
N ARG A 478 -2.15 -12.29 11.67
CA ARG A 478 -3.06 -12.56 12.81
C ARG A 478 -3.83 -13.88 12.65
N GLY A 479 -3.52 -14.67 11.63
CA GLY A 479 -4.37 -15.79 11.22
C GLY A 479 -4.56 -16.86 12.31
N ARG A 480 -5.72 -17.54 12.30
CA ARG A 480 -6.13 -18.54 13.31
C ARG A 480 -5.80 -19.99 12.99
N ASN A 481 -5.02 -20.27 11.95
CA ASN A 481 -4.71 -21.66 11.57
C ASN A 481 -3.52 -22.20 12.37
N ASN A 482 -3.39 -23.52 12.42
CA ASN A 482 -2.21 -24.22 12.98
C ASN A 482 -0.91 -23.81 12.27
N GLN A 483 -0.96 -23.11 11.14
CA GLN A 483 0.22 -22.56 10.47
C GLN A 483 -0.19 -21.25 9.79
N SER A 484 -0.45 -20.21 10.57
CA SER A 484 -0.95 -18.93 10.05
C SER A 484 0.12 -18.07 9.40
N LEU A 485 1.38 -18.35 9.68
CA LEU A 485 2.54 -17.76 9.00
C LEU A 485 3.48 -18.87 8.56
N GLN A 486 3.85 -18.90 7.28
CA GLN A 486 4.80 -19.85 6.74
C GLN A 486 5.84 -19.13 5.90
N ILE A 487 7.12 -19.37 6.20
CA ILE A 487 8.26 -18.97 5.37
C ILE A 487 9.06 -20.24 5.09
N ASN A 488 8.94 -20.77 3.86
CA ASN A 488 9.46 -22.09 3.54
C ASN A 488 10.11 -22.21 2.15
N SER A 489 10.70 -23.37 1.90
CA SER A 489 11.25 -23.77 0.59
C SER A 489 12.29 -22.79 0.00
N GLY A 490 13.09 -22.15 0.84
CA GLY A 490 14.19 -21.27 0.42
C GLY A 490 13.79 -19.83 0.11
N ALA A 491 12.60 -19.41 0.54
CA ALA A 491 12.19 -18.01 0.45
C ALA A 491 13.04 -17.11 1.37
N SER A 492 13.18 -15.84 0.99
CA SER A 492 13.88 -14.83 1.79
C SER A 492 12.95 -13.70 2.20
N VAL A 493 12.96 -13.35 3.48
CA VAL A 493 12.23 -12.20 4.03
C VAL A 493 13.21 -11.22 4.66
N SER A 494 13.04 -9.93 4.43
CA SER A 494 13.85 -8.88 5.06
C SER A 494 12.98 -7.79 5.67
N GLY A 495 13.09 -7.58 6.98
CA GLY A 495 12.32 -6.60 7.75
C GLY A 495 11.67 -7.21 8.99
N ILE A 496 10.54 -6.66 9.42
CA ILE A 496 9.79 -7.17 10.57
C ILE A 496 8.83 -8.28 10.12
N VAL A 497 9.01 -9.46 10.71
CA VAL A 497 8.08 -10.58 10.61
C VAL A 497 7.39 -10.73 11.95
N TYR A 498 6.08 -10.52 11.97
CA TYR A 498 5.28 -10.53 13.18
C TYR A 498 4.11 -11.51 13.05
N GLN A 499 4.09 -12.51 13.93
CA GLN A 499 3.00 -13.47 14.04
C GLN A 499 2.25 -13.25 15.35
N TYR A 500 1.01 -12.78 15.23
CA TYR A 500 0.06 -12.68 16.32
C TYR A 500 -0.83 -13.92 16.37
N GLY A 501 -0.81 -14.58 17.51
CA GLY A 501 -1.69 -15.69 17.84
C GLY A 501 -2.11 -15.59 19.29
N ASN A 502 -3.20 -16.24 19.69
CA ASN A 502 -3.37 -16.62 21.10
C ASN A 502 -2.67 -17.97 21.30
N SER A 503 -2.41 -18.40 22.55
CA SER A 503 -1.62 -19.61 22.86
C SER A 503 -2.18 -20.93 22.28
N THR A 504 -3.29 -20.89 21.54
CA THR A 504 -3.93 -22.04 20.90
C THR A 504 -4.18 -21.85 19.41
N GLU A 505 -3.95 -20.67 18.84
CA GLU A 505 -4.31 -20.33 17.47
C GLU A 505 -3.25 -19.43 16.82
N GLY A 506 -2.88 -19.77 15.59
CA GLY A 506 -1.87 -19.02 14.85
C GLY A 506 -0.47 -19.45 15.26
N LEU A 507 0.13 -20.35 14.45
CA LEU A 507 1.51 -20.79 14.64
C LEU A 507 2.35 -20.34 13.44
N ALA A 508 3.59 -19.94 13.70
CA ALA A 508 4.56 -19.65 12.67
C ALA A 508 5.34 -20.92 12.28
N GLN A 509 5.74 -21.01 11.02
CA GLN A 509 6.67 -22.02 10.54
C GLN A 509 7.72 -21.35 9.67
N VAL A 510 8.99 -21.41 10.09
CA VAL A 510 10.13 -20.98 9.29
C VAL A 510 11.03 -22.20 9.09
N ASN A 511 11.16 -22.67 7.84
CA ASN A 511 11.90 -23.90 7.53
C ASN A 511 12.41 -23.94 6.08
N GLY A 512 12.93 -25.09 5.65
CA GLY A 512 13.26 -25.34 4.24
C GLY A 512 14.43 -24.50 3.73
N ASN A 513 15.40 -24.17 4.58
CA ASN A 513 16.52 -23.27 4.28
C ASN A 513 16.08 -21.85 3.90
N SER A 514 14.95 -21.40 4.44
CA SER A 514 14.51 -20.01 4.27
C SER A 514 15.35 -19.05 5.10
N SER A 515 15.36 -17.77 4.72
CA SER A 515 16.07 -16.72 5.44
C SER A 515 15.15 -15.61 5.92
N VAL A 516 15.43 -15.08 7.10
CA VAL A 516 14.82 -13.85 7.64
C VAL A 516 15.94 -12.89 8.04
N THR A 517 15.99 -11.70 7.45
CA THR A 517 16.96 -10.63 7.78
C THR A 517 16.22 -9.44 8.39
N GLY A 518 16.35 -9.22 9.70
CA GLY A 518 15.58 -8.23 10.45
C GLY A 518 15.14 -8.82 11.78
N SER A 519 13.86 -8.75 12.11
CA SER A 519 13.35 -9.28 13.37
C SER A 519 12.17 -10.24 13.16
N LEU A 520 12.26 -11.42 13.76
CA LEU A 520 11.20 -12.43 13.79
C LEU A 520 10.54 -12.46 15.17
N LEU A 521 9.35 -11.89 15.26
CA LEU A 521 8.53 -11.82 16.45
C LEU A 521 7.40 -12.86 16.34
N VAL A 522 7.50 -13.92 17.13
CA VAL A 522 6.61 -15.08 17.03
C VAL A 522 6.10 -15.46 18.41
N ARG A 523 4.79 -15.60 18.55
CA ARG A 523 4.24 -16.11 19.81
C ARG A 523 4.46 -17.63 19.94
N GLN A 524 4.17 -18.36 18.87
CA GLN A 524 4.34 -19.81 18.89
C GLN A 524 4.76 -20.36 17.53
N PHE A 525 5.69 -21.32 17.55
CA PHE A 525 6.06 -22.07 16.36
C PHE A 525 5.22 -23.34 16.21
N PHE A 526 5.01 -23.77 14.97
CA PHE A 526 4.34 -25.03 14.69
C PHE A 526 5.12 -26.21 15.29
N SER A 527 4.41 -27.05 16.06
CA SER A 527 5.01 -28.16 16.82
C SER A 527 6.10 -27.73 17.82
N ASP A 528 6.05 -26.48 18.28
CA ASP A 528 7.03 -25.88 19.19
C ASP A 528 8.48 -26.08 18.72
N SER A 529 8.67 -26.07 17.39
CA SER A 529 9.97 -26.28 16.78
C SER A 529 10.29 -25.26 15.68
N LEU A 530 11.53 -24.78 15.70
CA LEU A 530 12.07 -23.95 14.64
C LEU A 530 12.83 -24.83 13.65
N GLY A 531 12.41 -24.82 12.38
CA GLY A 531 13.00 -25.64 11.33
C GLY A 531 14.33 -25.09 10.80
N PRO A 532 14.98 -25.79 9.85
CA PRO A 532 16.20 -25.32 9.22
C PRO A 532 15.97 -23.99 8.49
N ALA A 533 16.60 -22.93 8.98
CA ALA A 533 16.46 -21.55 8.53
C ALA A 533 17.66 -20.71 8.98
N THR A 534 17.91 -19.59 8.30
CA THR A 534 18.90 -18.58 8.72
C THR A 534 18.17 -17.31 9.12
N ILE A 535 18.31 -16.87 10.36
CA ILE A 535 17.67 -15.66 10.88
C ILE A 535 18.75 -14.70 11.34
N THR A 536 18.88 -13.56 10.68
CA THR A 536 19.93 -12.57 10.94
C THR A 536 19.30 -11.26 11.37
N TYR A 537 19.71 -10.72 12.51
CA TYR A 537 19.33 -9.36 12.88
C TYR A 537 20.07 -8.33 12.02
N ASP A 538 19.31 -7.37 11.48
CA ASP A 538 19.83 -6.21 10.75
C ASP A 538 18.92 -5.01 11.02
N ALA A 539 19.44 -4.02 11.74
CA ALA A 539 18.69 -2.83 12.13
C ALA A 539 18.16 -2.05 10.90
N SER A 540 18.92 -2.00 9.81
CA SER A 540 18.52 -1.28 8.59
C SER A 540 17.29 -1.90 7.92
N ALA A 541 17.11 -3.21 8.06
CA ALA A 541 15.93 -3.92 7.60
C ALA A 541 14.72 -3.64 8.51
N VAL A 542 14.93 -3.50 9.82
CA VAL A 542 13.85 -3.26 10.81
C VAL A 542 13.30 -1.84 10.69
N ASP A 543 14.15 -0.82 10.72
CA ASP A 543 13.73 0.58 10.81
C ASP A 543 12.92 1.06 9.61
N SER A 544 13.25 0.55 8.42
CA SER A 544 12.52 0.83 7.18
C SER A 544 11.18 0.11 7.06
N SER A 545 10.86 -0.80 8.01
CA SER A 545 9.76 -1.76 7.88
C SER A 545 8.74 -1.73 9.00
N ILE A 546 8.78 -0.78 9.93
CA ILE A 546 7.81 -0.78 11.04
C ILE A 546 6.40 -0.48 10.52
N PRO A 547 5.47 -1.45 10.59
CA PRO A 547 4.17 -1.28 10.00
C PRO A 547 3.25 -0.47 10.90
N GLN A 548 2.30 0.23 10.28
CA GLN A 548 1.22 0.87 11.03
C GLN A 548 0.47 -0.16 11.88
N GLY A 549 0.11 0.24 13.10
CA GLY A 549 -0.59 -0.63 14.05
C GLY A 549 0.35 -1.48 14.90
N LEU A 550 1.55 -1.86 14.43
CA LEU A 550 2.55 -2.39 15.35
C LEU A 550 3.04 -1.21 16.19
N ASN A 551 2.87 -1.26 17.51
CA ASN A 551 3.19 -0.12 18.35
C ASN A 551 4.69 0.18 18.33
N GLY A 552 5.13 1.03 17.41
CA GLY A 552 6.46 1.63 17.31
C GLY A 552 6.65 2.33 15.98
N VAL A 553 7.54 3.30 15.91
CA VAL A 553 8.16 3.85 14.70
C VAL A 553 9.64 3.99 15.05
N SER A 554 10.48 3.82 14.05
CA SER A 554 11.92 3.90 14.17
C SER A 554 12.30 5.35 14.40
N VAL A 555 13.13 5.52 15.42
CA VAL A 555 14.06 6.61 15.41
C VAL A 555 15.40 6.01 15.76
N GLU A 556 16.41 6.29 14.93
CA GLU A 556 17.73 5.65 14.98
C GLU A 556 18.26 5.60 16.42
N GLU A 557 18.35 4.40 17.00
CA GLU A 557 19.17 4.16 18.18
C GLU A 557 20.61 3.95 17.68
N ASN A 558 21.26 5.03 17.24
CA ASN A 558 22.71 4.99 17.09
C ASN A 558 23.32 4.89 18.50
N SER A 559 24.05 3.78 18.71
CA SER A 559 24.95 3.48 19.81
C SER A 559 24.35 2.89 21.10
N TRP A 560 24.37 1.56 21.17
CA TRP A 560 24.90 0.91 22.38
C TRP A 560 26.40 1.16 22.41
N ASN A 561 26.83 2.22 23.09
CA ASN A 561 28.19 2.33 23.60
C ASN A 561 28.09 2.30 25.12
N ASP A 562 28.35 1.13 25.69
CA ASP A 562 28.59 0.96 27.11
C ASP A 562 29.88 1.71 27.49
N ASN A 563 29.77 2.57 28.49
CA ASN A 563 30.86 2.86 29.42
C ASN A 563 30.70 1.96 30.64
#